data_AF-A0A935AVJ4-F1
#
_entry.id   AF-A0A935AVJ4-F1
#
_cell.length_a   1.000
_cell.length_b   1.000
_cell.length_c   1.000
_cell.angle_alpha   90.00
_cell.angle_beta   90.00
_cell.angle_gamma   90.00
#
_symmetry.space_group_name_H-M   'P 1'
#
loop_
_entity.id
_entity.type
_entity.pdbx_description
1 polymer ?
#
loop_
_entity_poly.entity_id
_entity_poly.type
_entity_poly.pdbx_seq_one_letter_code
_entity_poly.pdbx_strand_id
1 'polypeptide(L)' 'MFLAQSGGGGTYHNTKPVQVSRRFASALIASAKEGRTPFTTAFRLLDVEKESTFDGLAERIGV' A
#
# COMPACT_ATOMS: atom_id res chain seq x y z
N MET A 1 -17.01 -1.54 -24.83
CA MET A 1 -15.66 -1.06 -25.16
C MET A 1 -15.20 -0.16 -24.02
N PHE A 2 -14.37 -0.67 -23.10
CA PHE A 2 -13.71 0.13 -22.06
C PHE A 2 -12.21 -0.03 -22.24
N LEU A 3 -11.55 1.07 -22.60
CA LEU A 3 -10.11 1.17 -22.79
C LEU A 3 -9.46 1.37 -21.42
N ALA A 4 -8.74 0.38 -20.92
CA ALA A 4 -7.83 0.57 -19.79
C ALA A 4 -6.41 0.72 -20.36
N GLN A 5 -5.95 1.98 -20.40
CA GLN A 5 -4.54 2.30 -20.62
C GLN A 5 -3.75 2.18 -19.31
N SER A 6 -2.45 1.92 -19.50
CA SER A 6 -1.34 2.28 -18.60
C SER A 6 -0.87 1.23 -17.58
N GLY A 7 0.16 0.49 -17.99
CA GLY A 7 1.47 0.57 -17.34
C GLY A 7 1.65 -0.11 -15.96
N GLY A 8 2.22 -1.32 -16.00
CA GLY A 8 3.28 -1.82 -15.11
C GLY A 8 3.18 -1.58 -13.59
N GLY A 9 2.89 -2.64 -12.83
CA GLY A 9 3.18 -2.68 -11.40
C GLY A 9 2.58 -3.89 -10.69
N GLY A 10 3.30 -5.02 -10.71
CA GLY A 10 3.22 -6.12 -9.73
C GLY A 10 1.90 -6.85 -9.56
N THR A 11 1.82 -8.08 -10.06
CA THR A 11 0.74 -9.03 -9.77
C THR A 11 0.72 -9.41 -8.27
N TYR A 12 -0.12 -8.72 -7.49
CA TYR A 12 -0.30 -8.95 -6.05
C TYR A 12 -0.93 -10.34 -5.79
N HIS A 13 -0.15 -11.28 -5.24
CA HIS A 13 -0.41 -12.73 -5.28
C HIS A 13 -1.53 -13.29 -4.35
N ASN A 14 -2.38 -14.14 -4.94
CA ASN A 14 -3.05 -15.36 -4.46
C ASN A 14 -3.80 -15.38 -3.09
N THR A 15 -4.92 -14.65 -2.98
CA THR A 15 -6.11 -14.86 -2.12
C THR A 15 -6.01 -15.05 -0.58
N LYS A 16 -5.02 -15.76 0.01
CA LYS A 16 -4.78 -15.80 1.47
C LYS A 16 -3.71 -14.80 1.97
N PRO A 17 -2.55 -14.62 1.30
CA PRO A 17 -1.57 -13.58 1.61
C PRO A 17 -2.13 -12.18 1.46
N VAL A 18 -3.13 -11.99 0.57
CA VAL A 18 -3.74 -10.68 0.28
C VAL A 18 -4.45 -10.07 1.50
N GLN A 19 -5.10 -10.88 2.33
CA GLN A 19 -5.76 -10.35 3.53
C GLN A 19 -4.74 -9.95 4.61
N VAL A 20 -3.72 -10.77 4.83
CA VAL A 20 -2.65 -10.49 5.79
C VAL A 20 -1.85 -9.26 5.34
N SER A 21 -1.54 -9.15 4.05
CA SER A 21 -0.85 -7.98 3.50
C SER A 21 -1.70 -6.71 3.60
N ARG A 22 -3.03 -6.79 3.38
CA ARG A 22 -3.94 -5.64 3.60
C ARG A 22 -3.96 -5.18 5.05
N ARG A 23 -4.00 -6.11 6.02
CA ARG A 23 -4.00 -5.76 7.45
C ARG A 23 -2.67 -5.21 7.91
N PHE A 24 -1.58 -5.80 7.44
CA PHE A 24 -0.23 -5.29 7.67
C PHE A 24 -0.07 -3.86 7.12
N ALA A 25 -0.47 -3.64 5.87
CA ALA A 25 -0.42 -2.31 5.25
C ALA A 25 -1.27 -1.28 6.00
N SER A 26 -2.49 -1.65 6.39
CA SER A 26 -3.36 -0.78 7.18
C SER A 26 -2.73 -0.36 8.50
N ALA A 27 -2.14 -1.30 9.24
CA ALA A 27 -1.50 -1.01 10.52
C ALA A 27 -0.27 -0.11 10.36
N LEU A 28 0.52 -0.33 9.31
CA LEU A 28 1.72 0.45 9.05
C LEU A 28 1.39 1.89 8.62
N ILE A 29 0.36 2.07 7.81
CA ILE A 29 -0.15 3.39 7.42
C ILE A 29 -0.65 4.16 8.64
N ALA A 30 -1.45 3.52 9.51
CA ALA A 30 -1.92 4.13 10.74
C ALA A 30 -0.75 4.53 11.66
N SER A 31 0.22 3.63 11.87
CA SER A 31 1.42 3.91 12.65
C SER A 31 2.26 5.07 12.10
N ALA A 32 2.33 5.21 10.77
CA ALA A 32 3.00 6.33 10.12
C ALA A 32 2.26 7.66 10.33
N LYS A 33 0.93 7.67 10.16
CA LYS A 33 0.09 8.85 10.41
C LYS A 33 0.11 9.28 11.89
N GLU A 34 0.23 8.33 12.80
CA GLU A 34 0.37 8.58 14.25
C GLU A 34 1.79 9.03 14.65
N GLY A 35 2.75 9.05 13.72
CA GLY A 35 4.15 9.42 13.98
C GLY A 35 4.95 8.36 14.74
N ARG A 36 4.40 7.16 14.93
CA ARG A 36 5.06 6.02 15.61
C ARG A 36 6.04 5.28 14.68
N THR A 37 5.82 5.37 13.38
CA THR A 37 6.73 4.83 12.37
C THR A 37 7.10 5.93 11.36
N PRO A 38 8.39 6.19 11.11
CA PRO A 38 8.78 7.13 10.07
C PRO A 38 8.24 6.71 8.70
N PHE A 39 7.78 7.67 7.89
CA PHE A 39 7.28 7.40 6.53
C PHE A 39 8.29 6.63 5.68
N THR A 40 9.58 6.95 5.79
CA THR A 40 10.66 6.24 5.08
C THR A 40 10.76 4.76 5.45
N THR A 41 10.54 4.43 6.72
CA THR A 41 10.49 3.04 7.20
C THR A 41 9.23 2.35 6.68
N ALA A 42 8.08 3.02 6.74
CA ALA A 42 6.82 2.47 6.24
C ALA A 42 6.90 2.17 4.74
N PHE A 43 7.51 3.07 3.95
CA PHE A 43 7.73 2.91 2.52
C PHE A 43 8.58 1.67 2.21
N ARG A 44 9.70 1.49 2.91
CA ARG A 44 10.57 0.32 2.73
C ARG A 44 9.86 -1.00 3.08
N LEU A 45 9.06 -1.01 4.14
CA LEU A 45 8.34 -2.20 4.61
C LEU A 45 7.14 -2.56 3.73
N LEU A 46 6.55 -1.57 3.04
CA LEU A 46 5.48 -1.79 2.06
C LEU A 46 6.01 -2.01 0.65
N ASP A 47 7.34 -1.91 0.45
CA ASP A 47 8.00 -1.92 -0.84
C ASP A 47 7.44 -0.84 -1.79
N VAL A 48 7.24 0.35 -1.24
CA VAL A 48 6.70 1.52 -1.94
C VAL A 48 7.78 2.58 -2.09
N GLU A 49 8.10 2.95 -3.32
CA GLU A 49 9.15 3.95 -3.60
C GLU A 49 8.63 5.40 -3.64
N LYS A 50 7.30 5.59 -3.76
CA LYS A 50 6.68 6.91 -3.98
C LYS A 50 5.56 7.17 -2.98
N GLU A 51 5.54 8.39 -2.44
CA GLU A 51 4.48 8.87 -1.56
C GLU A 51 3.09 8.76 -2.18
N SER A 52 2.94 9.09 -3.46
CA SER A 52 1.65 8.97 -4.16
C SER A 52 1.10 7.54 -4.23
N THR A 53 1.98 6.53 -4.27
CA THR A 53 1.59 5.11 -4.20
C THR A 53 1.14 4.76 -2.78
N PHE A 54 1.77 5.31 -1.76
CA PHE A 54 1.38 5.13 -0.36
C PHE A 54 0.00 5.74 -0.08
N ASP A 55 -0.25 6.96 -0.55
CA ASP A 55 -1.54 7.63 -0.41
C ASP A 55 -2.67 6.88 -1.12
N GLY A 56 -2.43 6.44 -2.36
CA GLY A 56 -3.41 5.62 -3.09
C GLY A 56 -3.67 4.27 -2.42
N LEU A 57 -2.69 3.72 -1.70
CA LEU A 57 -2.86 2.50 -0.91
C LEU A 57 -3.70 2.76 0.34
N ALA A 58 -3.49 3.89 1.02
CA ALA A 58 -4.32 4.33 2.16
C ALA A 58 -5.78 4.53 1.75
N GLU A 59 -6.03 5.19 0.61
CA GLU A 59 -7.37 5.40 0.06
C GLU A 59 -8.07 4.06 -0.26
N ARG A 60 -7.38 3.12 -0.91
CA ARG A 60 -7.94 1.78 -1.23
C ARG A 60 -8.23 0.94 0.01
N ILE A 61 -7.51 1.15 1.10
CA ILE A 61 -7.71 0.41 2.35
C ILE A 61 -8.75 1.10 3.25
N GLY A 62 -8.93 2.42 3.13
CA GLY A 62 -9.85 3.22 3.91
C GLY A 62 -9.31 3.63 5.28
N VAL A 63 -8.01 3.94 5.37
CA VAL A 63 -7.30 4.41 6.58
C VAL A 63 -6.67 5.77 6.39
#